data_AF-A0A1B6JVV1-F1
#
_entry.id   AF-A0A1B6JVV1-F1
#
_cell.length_a   1.000
_cell.length_b   1.000
_cell.length_c   1.000
_cell.angle_alpha   90.00
_cell.angle_beta   90.00
_cell.angle_gamma   90.00
#
_symmetry.space_group_name_H-M   'P 1'
#
loop_
_entity.id
_entity.type
_entity.pdbx_description
1 polymer ?
#
loop_
_entity_poly.entity_id
_entity_poly.type
_entity_poly.pdbx_seq_one_letter_code
_entity_poly.pdbx_strand_id
1 'polypeptide(L)'
;TNGPLLITKTIMRLCGITYGGERISRKCREFTDYPIPVFYPIYYTQWQLFFDEKQTKRVLNLLNDTYVVHLWNKMSSQRAMRVGSGQAYGILAAKYCPKAYRNCGVNF
;
A
#
# COMPACT_ATOMS: atom_id res chain seq x y z
N THR A 1 23.33 -10.46 -9.88
CA THR A 1 22.48 -9.26 -9.71
C THR A 1 21.77 -9.32 -8.37
N ASN A 2 21.92 -8.31 -7.51
CA ASN A 2 21.33 -8.29 -6.16
C ASN A 2 19.92 -7.66 -6.17
N GLY A 3 19.03 -8.16 -7.02
CA GLY A 3 17.69 -7.62 -7.20
C GLY A 3 16.62 -8.26 -6.29
N PRO A 4 15.38 -7.72 -6.29
CA PRO A 4 14.29 -8.21 -5.45
C PRO A 4 14.04 -9.71 -5.61
N LEU A 5 14.07 -10.21 -6.85
CA LEU A 5 13.86 -11.62 -7.13
C LEU A 5 14.89 -12.54 -6.45
N LEU A 6 16.16 -12.11 -6.36
CA LEU A 6 17.21 -12.89 -5.71
C LEU A 6 16.96 -12.96 -4.20
N ILE A 7 16.65 -11.83 -3.56
CA ILE A 7 16.35 -11.76 -2.13
C ILE A 7 15.11 -12.61 -1.81
N THR A 8 14.04 -12.46 -2.58
CA THR A 8 12.81 -13.26 -2.41
C THR A 8 13.09 -14.76 -2.52
N LYS A 9 13.79 -15.21 -3.56
CA LYS A 9 14.14 -16.64 -3.73
C LYS A 9 15.00 -17.16 -2.57
N THR A 10 15.92 -16.35 -2.07
CA THR A 10 16.80 -16.72 -0.96
C THR A 10 16.00 -16.89 0.32
N ILE A 11 15.13 -15.93 0.67
CA ILE A 11 14.26 -16.01 1.85
C ILE A 11 13.30 -17.20 1.74
N MET A 12 12.66 -17.40 0.58
CA MET A 12 11.75 -18.53 0.37
C MET A 12 12.45 -19.87 0.59
N ARG A 13 13.68 -20.03 0.09
CA ARG A 13 14.48 -21.25 0.30
C ARG A 13 14.86 -21.43 1.78
N LEU A 14 15.31 -20.37 2.45
CA LEU A 14 15.72 -20.42 3.86
C LEU A 14 14.55 -20.69 4.82
N CYS A 15 13.33 -20.33 4.41
CA CYS A 15 12.11 -20.41 5.21
C CYS A 15 11.13 -21.50 4.78
N GLY A 16 11.40 -22.22 3.69
CA GLY A 16 10.49 -23.23 3.15
C GLY A 16 9.15 -22.67 2.67
N ILE A 17 9.13 -21.42 2.20
CA ILE A 17 7.91 -20.75 1.71
C ILE A 17 7.66 -21.18 0.26
N THR A 18 6.45 -21.64 -0.05
CA THR A 18 6.01 -21.94 -1.42
C THR A 18 5.14 -20.83 -1.98
N TYR A 19 5.16 -20.65 -3.31
CA TYR A 19 4.25 -19.73 -3.98
C TYR A 19 2.80 -20.19 -3.79
N GLY A 20 1.94 -19.29 -3.30
CA GLY A 20 0.50 -19.57 -3.13
C GLY A 20 0.13 -20.34 -1.87
N GLY A 21 1.09 -20.61 -0.97
CA GLY A 21 0.80 -21.20 0.35
C GLY A 21 -0.02 -20.26 1.26
N GLU A 22 -0.63 -20.83 2.28
CA GLU A 22 -1.41 -20.11 3.29
C GLU A 22 -0.53 -19.06 3.99
N ARG A 23 -0.90 -17.78 3.87
CA ARG A 23 -0.07 -16.66 4.33
C ARG A 23 -0.44 -16.31 5.77
N ILE A 24 -0.18 -17.20 6.70
CA ILE A 24 -0.26 -16.86 8.13
C ILE A 24 0.99 -16.08 8.50
N SER A 25 0.87 -15.05 9.34
CA SER A 25 2.06 -14.35 9.82
C SER A 25 2.98 -15.33 10.56
N ARG A 26 4.18 -15.55 10.03
CA ARG A 26 5.11 -16.55 10.57
C ARG A 26 6.51 -15.94 10.66
N LYS A 27 7.08 -15.99 11.86
CA LYS A 27 8.49 -15.70 12.05
C LYS A 27 9.33 -16.84 11.48
N CYS A 28 10.32 -16.48 10.67
CA CYS A 28 11.36 -17.36 10.14
C CYS A 28 12.71 -16.69 10.35
N ARG A 29 13.49 -17.20 11.31
CA ARG A 29 14.78 -16.61 11.70
C ARG A 29 14.58 -15.13 12.08
N GLU A 30 15.29 -14.21 11.45
CA GLU A 30 15.17 -12.75 11.61
C GLU A 30 14.07 -12.12 10.74
N PHE A 31 13.42 -12.90 9.87
CA PHE A 31 12.36 -12.42 8.97
C PHE A 31 10.98 -12.77 9.51
N THR A 32 9.98 -11.96 9.16
CA THR A 32 8.56 -12.29 9.37
C THR A 32 7.88 -12.27 8.01
N ASP A 33 7.30 -13.40 7.63
CA ASP A 33 6.41 -13.45 6.48
C ASP A 33 5.04 -12.91 6.91
N TYR A 34 4.50 -11.94 6.17
CA TYR A 34 3.21 -11.33 6.45
C TYR A 34 2.25 -11.60 5.29
N PRO A 35 0.94 -11.71 5.58
CA PRO A 35 -0.06 -11.82 4.54
C PRO A 35 -0.10 -10.59 3.62
N ILE A 36 -0.45 -10.80 2.34
CA ILE A 36 -0.53 -9.72 1.33
C ILE A 36 -1.28 -8.49 1.84
N PRO A 37 -2.47 -8.61 2.48
CA PRO A 37 -3.26 -7.45 2.87
C PRO A 37 -2.57 -6.51 3.86
N VAL A 38 -1.53 -6.95 4.57
CA VAL A 38 -0.75 -6.08 5.47
C VAL A 38 0.04 -5.01 4.70
N PHE A 39 0.41 -5.29 3.45
CA PHE A 39 1.17 -4.36 2.58
C PHE A 39 0.38 -3.91 1.34
N TYR A 40 -0.56 -4.74 0.86
CA TYR A 40 -1.34 -4.52 -0.36
C TYR A 40 -2.82 -4.88 -0.14
N PRO A 41 -3.54 -4.19 0.77
CA PRO A 41 -4.96 -4.46 1.02
C PRO A 41 -5.84 -4.09 -0.17
N ILE A 42 -5.40 -3.14 -1.01
CA ILE A 42 -6.04 -2.74 -2.26
C ILE A 42 -5.12 -3.16 -3.39
N TYR A 43 -5.56 -4.14 -4.18
CA TYR A 43 -4.78 -4.68 -5.28
C TYR A 43 -4.67 -3.67 -6.43
N TYR A 44 -3.64 -3.82 -7.28
CA TYR A 44 -3.35 -2.84 -8.33
C TYR A 44 -4.52 -2.61 -9.29
N THR A 45 -5.37 -3.62 -9.52
CA THR A 45 -6.57 -3.47 -10.39
C THR A 45 -7.63 -2.54 -9.81
N GLN A 46 -7.54 -2.23 -8.52
CA GLN A 46 -8.49 -1.40 -7.77
C GLN A 46 -7.87 -0.08 -7.28
N TRP A 47 -6.73 0.33 -7.84
CA TRP A 47 -5.99 1.53 -7.41
C TRP A 47 -6.86 2.81 -7.40
N GLN A 48 -7.86 2.88 -8.28
CA GLN A 48 -8.75 4.05 -8.40
C GLN A 48 -9.58 4.29 -7.14
N LEU A 49 -9.80 3.27 -6.29
CA LEU A 49 -10.55 3.41 -5.04
C LEU A 49 -9.96 4.47 -4.12
N PHE A 50 -8.64 4.67 -4.13
CA PHE A 50 -7.97 5.72 -3.34
C PHE A 50 -8.42 7.15 -3.72
N PHE A 51 -8.96 7.30 -4.93
CA PHE A 51 -9.33 8.58 -5.54
C PHE A 51 -10.85 8.69 -5.79
N ASP A 52 -11.64 7.77 -5.26
CA ASP A 52 -13.10 7.82 -5.30
C ASP A 52 -13.65 8.18 -3.91
N GLU A 53 -14.23 9.36 -3.80
CA GLU A 53 -14.80 9.89 -2.56
C GLU A 53 -15.94 9.01 -2.01
N LYS A 54 -16.68 8.33 -2.89
CA LYS A 54 -17.75 7.39 -2.48
C LYS A 54 -17.19 6.14 -1.78
N GLN A 55 -15.92 5.82 -2.03
CA GLN A 55 -15.25 4.63 -1.49
C GLN A 55 -14.38 4.95 -0.28
N THR A 56 -14.26 6.22 0.12
CA THR A 56 -13.36 6.66 1.19
C THR A 56 -13.49 5.84 2.47
N LYS A 57 -14.72 5.67 2.98
CA LYS A 57 -14.95 4.90 4.21
C LYS A 57 -14.47 3.45 4.08
N ARG A 58 -14.74 2.82 2.94
CA ARG A 58 -14.30 1.46 2.65
C ARG A 58 -12.77 1.38 2.59
N VAL A 59 -12.13 2.30 1.88
CA VAL A 59 -10.67 2.34 1.73
C VAL A 59 -9.99 2.54 3.07
N LEU A 60 -10.42 3.53 3.86
CA LEU A 60 -9.83 3.77 5.19
C LEU A 60 -10.00 2.56 6.11
N ASN A 61 -11.15 1.88 6.08
CA ASN A 61 -11.35 0.64 6.84
C ASN A 61 -10.40 -0.49 6.42
N LEU A 62 -10.17 -0.66 5.12
CA LEU A 62 -9.21 -1.66 4.61
C LEU A 62 -7.76 -1.37 5.03
N LEU A 63 -7.44 -0.13 5.40
CA LEU A 63 -6.10 0.31 5.77
C LEU A 63 -5.83 0.28 7.28
N ASN A 64 -6.84 -0.02 8.11
CA ASN A 64 -6.73 0.05 9.57
C ASN A 64 -5.63 -0.86 10.14
N ASP A 65 -5.44 -2.04 9.55
CA ASP A 65 -4.51 -3.08 10.04
C ASP A 65 -3.31 -3.26 9.10
N THR A 66 -2.86 -2.19 8.46
CA THR A 66 -1.76 -2.21 7.47
C THR A 66 -0.57 -1.38 7.91
N TYR A 67 0.64 -1.80 7.54
CA TYR A 67 1.85 -1.02 7.84
C TYR A 67 2.09 0.12 6.85
N VAL A 68 1.63 -0.04 5.61
CA VAL A 68 1.92 0.89 4.51
C VAL A 68 0.73 1.03 3.58
N VAL A 69 0.64 2.18 2.92
CA VAL A 69 -0.33 2.45 1.86
C VAL A 69 0.39 2.42 0.52
N HIS A 70 0.04 1.46 -0.35
CA HIS A 70 0.60 1.35 -1.68
C HIS A 70 -0.32 2.02 -2.73
N LEU A 71 0.10 3.17 -3.28
CA LEU A 71 -0.71 3.98 -4.20
C LEU A 71 -0.54 3.64 -5.68
N TRP A 72 0.26 2.62 -6.00
CA TRP A 72 0.44 2.09 -7.36
C TRP A 72 0.95 3.13 -8.37
N ASN A 73 2.01 3.86 -8.03
CA ASN A 73 2.54 5.05 -8.72
C ASN A 73 2.44 5.03 -10.26
N LYS A 74 2.84 3.96 -10.94
CA LYS A 74 2.75 3.92 -12.42
C LYS A 74 1.30 4.04 -12.92
N MET A 75 0.33 3.49 -12.20
CA MET A 75 -1.10 3.54 -12.51
C MET A 75 -1.74 4.85 -12.06
N SER A 76 -1.36 5.36 -10.89
CA SER A 76 -1.92 6.59 -10.32
C SER A 76 -1.20 7.87 -10.74
N SER A 77 -0.11 7.78 -11.51
CA SER A 77 0.76 8.91 -11.87
C SER A 77 0.05 10.12 -12.46
N GLN A 78 -1.03 9.91 -13.21
CA GLN A 78 -1.81 10.98 -13.85
C GLN A 78 -3.05 11.38 -13.04
N ARG A 79 -3.29 10.75 -11.89
CA ARG A 79 -4.47 11.01 -11.06
C ARG A 79 -4.10 11.97 -9.94
N ALA A 80 -4.19 13.26 -10.26
CA ALA A 80 -4.15 14.31 -9.24
C ALA A 80 -5.44 14.29 -8.40
N MET A 81 -5.32 14.75 -7.15
CA MET A 81 -6.46 14.96 -6.27
C MET A 81 -6.48 16.40 -5.78
N ARG A 82 -7.67 17.01 -5.72
CA ARG A 82 -7.81 18.37 -5.19
C ARG A 82 -7.52 18.40 -3.69
N VAL A 83 -6.79 19.39 -3.23
CA VAL A 83 -6.58 19.60 -1.79
C VAL A 83 -7.93 19.91 -1.13
N GLY A 84 -8.19 19.27 0.02
CA GLY A 84 -9.44 19.38 0.77
C GLY A 84 -10.61 18.54 0.25
N SER A 85 -10.47 17.77 -0.83
CA SER A 85 -11.52 16.83 -1.23
C SER A 85 -11.51 15.53 -0.42
N GLY A 86 -12.66 14.86 -0.34
CA GLY A 86 -12.91 13.78 0.62
C GLY A 86 -12.38 12.40 0.23
N GLN A 87 -11.52 12.27 -0.78
CA GLN A 87 -10.95 10.99 -1.17
C GLN A 87 -9.99 10.47 -0.10
N ALA A 88 -9.91 9.14 0.03
CA ALA A 88 -9.05 8.48 1.01
C ALA A 88 -7.57 8.91 0.90
N TYR A 89 -7.03 9.03 -0.32
CA TYR A 89 -5.65 9.48 -0.49
C TYR A 89 -5.40 10.87 0.13
N GLY A 90 -6.34 11.80 -0.04
CA GLY A 90 -6.23 13.14 0.50
C GLY A 90 -6.28 13.19 2.01
N ILE A 91 -7.18 12.42 2.61
CA ILE A 91 -7.28 12.29 4.06
C ILE A 91 -5.98 11.71 4.63
N LEU A 92 -5.42 10.69 3.99
CA LEU A 92 -4.14 10.08 4.40
C LEU A 92 -2.98 11.06 4.23
N ALA A 93 -2.89 11.76 3.10
CA ALA A 93 -1.84 12.74 2.83
C ALA A 93 -1.89 13.92 3.81
N ALA A 94 -3.10 14.43 4.12
CA ALA A 94 -3.29 15.48 5.12
C ALA A 94 -2.82 15.03 6.52
N LYS A 95 -3.09 13.77 6.89
CA LYS A 95 -2.75 13.20 8.20
C LYS A 95 -1.26 12.88 8.34
N TYR A 96 -0.69 12.17 7.37
CA TYR A 96 0.66 11.59 7.48
C TYR A 96 1.75 12.37 6.74
N CYS A 97 1.38 13.23 5.77
CA CYS A 97 2.29 14.08 5.02
C CYS A 97 1.90 15.58 5.07
N PRO A 98 1.61 16.16 6.25
CA PRO A 98 0.95 17.47 6.35
C PRO A 98 1.74 18.62 5.71
N LYS A 99 3.08 18.58 5.73
CA LYS A 99 3.91 19.61 5.12
C LYS A 99 3.81 19.59 3.59
N ALA A 100 3.86 18.41 2.98
CA ALA A 100 3.73 18.27 1.54
C ALA A 100 2.30 18.64 1.10
N TYR A 101 1.30 18.17 1.85
CA TYR A 101 -0.11 18.40 1.53
C TYR A 101 -0.51 19.88 1.57
N ARG A 102 0.03 20.67 2.51
CA ARG A 102 -0.25 22.11 2.60
C ARG A 102 0.48 22.95 1.54
N ASN A 103 1.57 22.44 0.98
CA ASN A 103 2.47 23.20 0.11
C ASN A 103 2.39 22.81 -1.38
N CYS A 104 1.49 21.90 -1.76
CA CYS A 104 1.35 21.44 -3.15
C CYS A 104 0.46 22.35 -4.04
N GLY A 105 -0.20 23.35 -3.45
CA GLY A 105 -1.16 24.21 -4.15
C GLY A 105 -2.56 23.60 -4.21
N VAL A 106 -3.21 23.69 -5.37
CA VAL A 106 -4.62 23.25 -5.53
C VAL A 106 -4.75 21.73 -5.65
N ASN A 107 -3.73 21.08 -6.21
CA ASN A 107 -3.71 19.64 -6.46
C ASN A 107 -2.52 19.00 -5.72
N PHE A 108 -2.76 17.84 -5.13
CA PHE A 108 -1.76 16.98 -4.53
C PHE A 108 -1.52 15.74 -5.40
#